data_AF-A0A5E6XYU7-F1
#
_entry.id   AF-A0A5E6XYU7-F1
#
_cell.length_a   1.000
_cell.length_b   1.000
_cell.length_c   1.000
_cell.angle_alpha   90.00
_cell.angle_beta   90.00
_cell.angle_gamma   90.00
#
_symmetry.space_group_name_H-M   'P 1'
#
loop_
_entity.id
_entity.type
_entity.pdbx_description
1 polymer ?
#
loop_
_entity_poly.entity_id
_entity_poly.type
_entity_poly.pdbx_seq_one_letter_code
_entity_poly.pdbx_strand_id
1 'polypeptide(L)'
;MSFGMRMWGADGALQMDENSFTMRVVMSTLVTFPTTGKTSQDFSVPGSDATNSVAIVIPVGPYDEGIARQFETEMLSGVARVYNHTRTFAASLSTSGTMRLMVIRFA
;
A
#
# COMPACT_ATOMS: atom_id res chain seq x y z
N MET A 1 -10.14 -4.04 -29.05
CA MET A 1 -10.92 -3.04 -28.31
C MET A 1 -10.20 -2.82 -26.99
N SER A 2 -9.63 -1.64 -26.77
CA SER A 2 -9.00 -1.32 -25.48
C SER A 2 -10.10 -0.92 -24.51
N PHE A 3 -10.11 -1.53 -23.32
CA PHE A 3 -11.03 -1.18 -22.24
C PHE A 3 -10.25 -0.33 -21.23
N GLY A 4 -10.81 0.78 -20.74
CA GLY A 4 -10.16 1.62 -19.74
C GLY A 4 -10.89 2.93 -19.45
N MET A 5 -10.34 3.71 -18.52
CA MET A 5 -10.87 5.01 -18.11
C MET A 5 -10.17 6.13 -18.89
N ARG A 6 -10.95 7.11 -19.32
CA ARG A 6 -10.45 8.38 -19.86
C ARG A 6 -10.93 9.53 -18.99
N MET A 7 -10.08 10.53 -18.81
CA MET A 7 -10.43 11.76 -18.09
C MET A 7 -10.15 12.97 -18.95
N TRP A 8 -11.04 13.95 -18.90
CA TRP A 8 -10.92 15.21 -19.62
C TRP A 8 -10.92 16.38 -18.65
N GLY A 9 -10.14 17.40 -18.97
CA GLY A 9 -10.10 18.67 -18.25
C GLY A 9 -11.34 19.53 -18.51
N ALA A 10 -11.45 20.63 -17.77
CA ALA A 10 -12.53 21.60 -17.95
C ALA A 10 -12.50 22.30 -19.33
N ASP A 11 -11.35 22.27 -20.01
CA ASP A 11 -11.13 22.74 -21.37
C ASP A 11 -11.48 21.69 -22.44
N GLY A 12 -11.90 20.48 -22.03
CA GLY A 12 -12.17 19.36 -22.93
C GLY A 12 -10.90 18.64 -23.43
N ALA A 13 -9.71 18.99 -22.93
CA ALA A 13 -8.48 18.30 -23.28
C ALA A 13 -8.42 16.93 -22.58
N LEU A 14 -7.97 15.89 -23.30
CA LEU A 14 -7.72 14.57 -22.72
C LEU A 14 -6.54 14.66 -21.74
N GLN A 15 -6.78 14.31 -20.48
CA GLN A 15 -5.78 14.36 -19.40
C GLN A 15 -5.26 12.97 -19.01
N MET A 16 -6.08 11.93 -19.22
CA MET A 16 -5.71 10.54 -18.96
C MET A 16 -6.42 9.62 -19.95
N ASP A 17 -5.72 8.60 -20.42
CA ASP A 17 -6.19 7.56 -21.33
C ASP A 17 -5.63 6.18 -20.95
N GLU A 18 -5.92 5.17 -21.77
CA GLU A 18 -5.50 3.79 -21.54
C GLU A 18 -3.97 3.59 -21.60
N ASN A 19 -3.21 4.59 -22.04
CA ASN A 19 -1.75 4.56 -22.15
C ASN A 19 -1.05 5.46 -21.13
N SER A 20 -1.81 6.26 -20.36
CA SER A 20 -1.25 7.33 -19.54
C SER A 20 -0.42 6.81 -18.36
N PHE A 21 -0.83 5.71 -17.71
CA PHE A 21 -0.04 5.07 -16.64
C PHE A 21 -0.32 3.56 -16.61
N THR A 22 0.73 2.73 -16.63
CA THR A 22 0.59 1.30 -16.29
C THR A 22 0.80 1.13 -14.79
N MET A 23 -0.29 1.00 -14.03
CA MET A 23 -0.23 0.53 -12.65
C MET A 23 -0.05 -0.97 -12.65
N ARG A 24 1.04 -1.46 -12.02
CA ARG A 24 1.28 -2.90 -11.89
C ARG A 24 1.58 -3.28 -10.45
N VAL A 25 1.03 -4.40 -10.01
CA VAL A 25 1.39 -5.01 -8.72
C VAL A 25 2.77 -5.66 -8.89
N VAL A 26 3.79 -5.14 -8.21
CA VAL A 26 5.16 -5.67 -8.23
C VAL A 26 5.48 -6.57 -7.04
N MET A 27 4.67 -6.51 -5.99
CA MET A 27 4.73 -7.42 -4.86
C MET A 27 3.33 -7.67 -4.30
N SER A 28 3.05 -8.92 -3.91
CA SER A 28 1.89 -9.28 -3.09
C SER A 28 2.32 -10.36 -2.10
N THR A 29 2.27 -10.07 -0.81
CA THR A 29 2.64 -11.02 0.24
C THR A 29 1.78 -10.83 1.48
N LEU A 30 1.75 -11.81 2.36
CA LEU A 30 1.14 -11.66 3.68
C LEU A 30 2.16 -11.04 4.65
N VAL A 31 1.70 -10.07 5.42
CA VAL A 31 2.41 -9.51 6.57
C VAL A 31 1.65 -9.89 7.82
N THR A 32 2.35 -10.50 8.77
CA THR A 32 1.75 -11.00 10.02
C THR A 32 2.48 -10.43 11.22
N PHE A 33 1.76 -9.75 12.10
CA PHE A 33 2.24 -9.35 13.42
C PHE A 33 1.58 -10.24 14.48
N PRO A 34 2.33 -11.16 15.12
CA PRO A 34 1.75 -12.12 16.06
C PRO A 34 1.37 -11.49 17.41
N THR A 35 1.95 -10.34 17.74
CA THR A 35 1.73 -9.65 19.01
C THR A 35 1.44 -8.17 18.77
N THR A 36 0.92 -7.51 19.79
CA THR A 36 0.61 -6.08 19.79
C THR A 36 1.81 -5.22 20.20
N GLY A 37 3.03 -5.74 20.28
CA GLY A 37 4.22 -4.91 20.53
C GLY A 37 4.51 -4.01 19.32
N LYS A 38 4.78 -2.72 19.52
CA LYS A 38 5.12 -1.80 18.42
C LYS A 38 6.36 -2.29 17.69
N THR A 39 6.22 -2.61 16.41
CA THR A 39 7.31 -3.12 15.58
C THR A 39 7.03 -2.86 14.10
N SER A 40 8.02 -3.17 13.26
CA SER A 40 7.95 -3.07 11.81
C SER A 40 8.58 -4.27 11.12
N GLN A 41 8.17 -4.53 9.89
CA GLN A 41 8.74 -5.55 9.01
C GLN A 41 9.11 -4.93 7.66
N ASP A 42 10.26 -5.32 7.13
CA ASP A 42 10.79 -4.83 5.87
C ASP A 42 10.68 -5.89 4.78
N PHE A 43 10.18 -5.49 3.63
CA PHE A 43 10.03 -6.35 2.46
C PHE A 43 10.82 -5.76 1.29
N SER A 44 11.70 -6.57 0.70
CA SER A 44 12.52 -6.14 -0.44
C SER A 44 11.66 -6.00 -1.70
N VAL A 45 11.70 -4.81 -2.31
CA VAL A 45 11.02 -4.48 -3.57
C VAL A 45 11.96 -3.69 -4.47
N PRO A 46 12.91 -4.35 -5.14
CA PRO A 46 13.90 -3.69 -5.99
C PRO A 46 13.28 -2.82 -7.09
N GLY A 47 13.84 -1.62 -7.28
CA GLY A 47 13.37 -0.64 -8.27
C GLY A 47 12.06 0.06 -7.91
N SER A 48 11.60 -0.06 -6.67
CA SER A 48 10.48 0.71 -6.12
C SER A 48 10.97 1.68 -5.05
N ASP A 49 10.39 2.88 -5.04
CA ASP A 49 10.59 3.88 -4.00
C ASP A 49 9.32 4.74 -3.86
N ALA A 50 9.35 5.76 -3.00
CA ALA A 50 8.21 6.64 -2.77
C ALA A 50 7.86 7.55 -3.98
N THR A 51 8.72 7.66 -4.99
CA THR A 51 8.51 8.49 -6.18
C THR A 51 7.78 7.76 -7.30
N ASN A 52 7.85 6.42 -7.34
CA ASN A 52 7.29 5.60 -8.42
C ASN A 52 6.40 4.44 -7.94
N SER A 53 6.24 4.28 -6.63
CA SER A 53 5.48 3.17 -6.06
C SER A 53 4.71 3.56 -4.81
N VAL A 54 3.63 2.84 -4.56
CA VAL A 54 2.84 2.92 -3.33
C VAL A 54 2.71 1.51 -2.73
N ALA A 55 2.86 1.42 -1.41
CA ALA A 55 2.52 0.23 -0.65
C ALA A 55 1.12 0.40 -0.05
N ILE A 56 0.33 -0.67 -0.06
CA ILE A 56 -0.95 -0.74 0.64
C ILE A 56 -1.09 -2.08 1.35
N VAL A 57 -1.85 -2.10 2.44
CA VAL A 57 -2.27 -3.34 3.10
C VAL A 57 -3.79 -3.50 3.02
N ILE A 58 -4.23 -4.73 2.75
CA ILE A 58 -5.65 -5.09 2.69
C ILE A 58 -5.92 -6.23 3.67
N PRO A 59 -7.00 -6.18 4.47
CA PRO A 59 -7.43 -7.32 5.29
C PRO A 59 -7.63 -8.58 4.45
N VAL A 60 -7.24 -9.75 4.99
CA VAL A 60 -7.44 -11.06 4.32
C VAL A 60 -8.51 -11.93 4.99
N GLY A 61 -9.22 -11.37 5.97
CA GLY A 61 -10.28 -12.04 6.70
C GLY A 61 -11.45 -11.09 6.96
N PRO A 62 -12.48 -11.57 7.67
CA PRO A 62 -13.63 -10.77 8.05
C PRO A 62 -13.20 -9.49 8.78
N TYR A 63 -13.89 -8.39 8.48
CA TYR A 63 -13.71 -7.14 9.19
C TYR A 63 -14.45 -7.20 10.53
N ASP A 64 -13.74 -6.88 11.62
CA ASP A 64 -14.28 -6.79 12.98
C ASP A 64 -14.02 -5.38 13.52
N GLU A 65 -15.07 -4.57 13.65
CA GLU A 65 -14.99 -3.17 14.08
C GLU A 65 -14.32 -2.99 15.46
N GLY A 66 -14.38 -3.98 16.35
CA GLY A 66 -13.82 -3.88 17.69
C GLY A 66 -12.28 -3.96 17.74
N ILE A 67 -11.67 -4.59 16.72
CA ILE A 67 -10.23 -4.87 16.68
C ILE A 67 -9.55 -4.50 15.36
N ALA A 68 -10.33 -4.19 14.31
CA ALA A 68 -9.81 -3.85 12.99
C ALA A 68 -9.04 -2.54 13.04
N ARG A 69 -7.72 -2.66 13.00
CA ARG A 69 -6.78 -1.55 12.86
C ARG A 69 -5.89 -1.86 11.68
N GLN A 70 -5.80 -0.94 10.73
CA GLN A 70 -4.94 -1.09 9.56
C GLN A 70 -3.47 -1.02 9.98
N PHE A 71 -2.62 -1.86 9.38
CA PHE A 71 -1.17 -1.62 9.45
C PHE A 71 -0.82 -0.37 8.63
N GLU A 72 0.24 0.32 9.02
CA GLU A 72 0.74 1.46 8.25
C GLU A 72 1.88 1.00 7.34
N THR A 73 1.98 1.58 6.15
CA THR A 73 3.03 1.26 5.18
C THR A 73 3.86 2.48 4.85
N GLU A 74 5.14 2.26 4.59
CA GLU A 74 6.09 3.26 4.16
C GLU A 74 6.92 2.71 2.99
N MET A 75 7.01 3.48 1.91
CA MET A 75 7.92 3.18 0.81
C MET A 75 9.28 3.84 1.06
N LEU A 76 10.30 3.00 1.18
CA LEU A 76 11.72 3.38 1.20
C LEU A 76 12.37 2.94 -0.11
N SER A 77 13.61 3.36 -0.36
CA SER A 77 14.34 2.93 -1.56
C SER A 77 14.55 1.41 -1.56
N GLY A 78 13.91 0.72 -2.50
CA GLY A 78 13.99 -0.73 -2.65
C GLY A 78 13.27 -1.54 -1.57
N VAL A 79 12.52 -0.89 -0.66
CA VAL A 79 11.92 -1.55 0.50
C VAL A 79 10.51 -1.02 0.76
N ALA A 80 9.56 -1.91 0.96
CA ALA A 80 8.28 -1.60 1.57
C ALA A 80 8.33 -1.99 3.05
N ARG A 81 8.24 -1.00 3.93
CA ARG A 81 8.19 -1.21 5.38
C ARG A 81 6.74 -1.18 5.84
N VAL A 82 6.38 -2.11 6.71
CA VAL A 82 5.04 -2.16 7.32
C VAL A 82 5.19 -2.04 8.83
N TYR A 83 4.40 -1.15 9.43
CA TYR A 83 4.30 -0.93 10.86
C TYR A 83 2.97 -1.46 11.38
N ASN A 84 2.98 -2.08 12.55
CA ASN A 84 1.74 -2.49 13.21
C ASN A 84 1.11 -1.38 14.07
N HIS A 85 1.54 -0.14 13.88
CA HIS A 85 1.15 1.04 14.64
C HIS A 85 1.29 2.27 13.75
N THR A 86 0.66 3.38 14.14
CA THR A 86 0.85 4.65 13.44
C THR A 86 2.26 5.19 13.68
N ARG A 87 3.05 5.33 12.61
CA ARG A 87 4.40 5.88 12.67
C ARG A 87 4.35 7.37 13.03
N THR A 88 5.44 7.91 13.57
CA THR A 88 5.57 9.33 13.99
C THR A 88 4.62 9.82 15.09
N PHE A 89 3.70 8.98 15.59
CA PHE A 89 2.81 9.32 16.70
C PHE A 89 3.10 8.45 17.93
N ALA A 90 3.78 8.99 18.94
CA ALA A 90 4.25 8.22 20.09
C ALA A 90 3.11 7.54 20.87
N ALA A 91 1.96 8.20 20.98
CA ALA A 91 0.77 7.68 21.67
C ALA A 91 -0.08 6.74 20.80
N SER A 92 0.38 6.35 19.60
CA SER A 92 -0.35 5.42 18.74
C SER A 92 -0.59 4.08 19.43
N LEU A 93 -1.73 3.46 19.14
CA LEU A 93 -1.97 2.07 19.47
C LEU A 93 -1.32 1.18 18.41
N SER A 94 -0.98 -0.03 18.82
CA SER A 94 -0.52 -1.10 17.95
C SER A 94 -1.58 -2.18 17.80
N THR A 95 -1.42 -3.02 16.77
CA THR A 95 -2.33 -4.11 16.48
C THR A 95 -1.58 -5.37 16.08
N SER A 96 -2.26 -6.51 16.16
CA SER A 96 -1.79 -7.82 15.71
C SER A 96 -2.72 -8.34 14.62
N GLY A 97 -2.26 -9.28 13.82
CA GLY A 97 -3.07 -9.91 12.77
C GLY A 97 -2.29 -10.14 11.50
N THR A 98 -3.01 -10.51 10.44
CA THR A 98 -2.45 -10.73 9.11
C THR A 98 -3.17 -9.86 8.09
N MET A 99 -2.41 -9.19 7.23
CA MET A 99 -2.92 -8.43 6.08
C MET A 99 -2.11 -8.79 4.84
N ARG A 100 -2.69 -8.54 3.66
CA ARG A 100 -1.98 -8.64 2.38
C ARG A 100 -1.33 -7.30 2.08
N LEU A 101 -0.01 -7.28 2.10
CA LEU A 101 0.79 -6.18 1.58
C LEU A 101 0.84 -6.29 0.05
N MET A 102 0.53 -5.20 -0.63
CA MET A 102 0.73 -5.05 -2.06
C MET A 102 1.56 -3.80 -2.35
N VAL A 103 2.50 -3.91 -3.27
CA VAL A 103 3.21 -2.74 -3.81
C VAL A 103 2.83 -2.57 -5.25
N ILE A 104 2.35 -1.37 -5.55
CA ILE A 104 1.88 -0.98 -6.87
C ILE A 104 2.88 0.04 -7.41
N ARG A 105 3.46 -0.26 -8.56
CA ARG A 105 4.34 0.65 -9.28
C ARG A 105 3.53 1.40 -10.33
N PHE A 106 3.64 2.71 -10.33
CA PHE A 106 3.11 3.62 -11.34
C PHE A 106 4.34 4.21 -12.04
N ALA A 107 4.65 3.69 -13.22
CA ALA A 107 5.72 4.20 -14.07
C ALA A 107 5.19 5.38 -14.88
#